data_AF-A0A9E1WT72-F1
#
_entry.id   AF-A0A9E1WT72-F1
#
_cell.length_a   1.000
_cell.length_b   1.000
_cell.length_c   1.000
_cell.angle_alpha   90.00
_cell.angle_beta   90.00
_cell.angle_gamma   90.00
#
_symmetry.space_group_name_H-M   'P 1'
#
loop_
_entity.id
_entity.type
_entity.pdbx_description
1 polymer ?
#
loop_
_entity_poly.entity_id
_entity_poly.type
_entity_poly.pdbx_seq_one_letter_code
_entity_poly.pdbx_strand_id
1 'polypeptide(L)'
;MLALTLLLIAQPIAIDWNDTPNQYWIGPDWHANRLQDWQVKDNRIICTEVSDRLPMRTLHLLTARPNADFSLQVTTGTIDTSTLANENSWSGFLLGAGGNDIDYRLTALTHHVPATNGGFIAGVDHNGIVFLRDNSIPVGGTALWSISKKIAPSDVPHIPPNTTAGNGFEHGRIPVKLEVTQKDETLTVAAYSATTLALLSLATFDVQVNNGGSIALVSHYGPLEATTGHWFDDFAFTGGFYRFPERAFGPVLSTLYTISDGILKMTVQFPPLHGNPTALLIYSETTERAVIDTTSWTATFSIPNWDTSKETPFEVFLKGNLLGYTGIIREEPSSDEPITVAALTCHKTYTGNLQWNESGLWFPQSDIVNAVRAKDADLLYFSGDQIYEGDLTPAHQRNEDAYILDYLYKWTHWCWAFGELTRNTPCITIPDDHDVYHGNLWGAGERDAQRVEGLTAQDSGGYKMEPRFVNAVHRTQTSHLPDPVDPQLDAQGNTVYFTRMHYGGLDIAILGDRQFKESPAIAVPNGGVYNGWFKAEGFDPKT
;
A
#
# COMPACT_ATOMS: atom_id res chain seq x y z
N MET A 1 32.57 -5.74 10.97
CA MET A 1 32.45 -5.79 12.45
C MET A 1 31.59 -6.99 12.79
N LEU A 2 32.12 -7.98 13.51
CA LEU A 2 31.32 -9.11 14.00
C LEU A 2 30.29 -8.57 15.01
N ALA A 3 29.01 -8.69 14.70
CA ALA A 3 27.93 -8.38 15.63
C ALA A 3 27.86 -9.48 16.69
N LEU A 4 28.12 -9.10 17.94
CA LEU A 4 27.95 -9.95 19.10
C LEU A 4 26.44 -10.02 19.41
N THR A 5 25.77 -11.08 19.00
CA THR A 5 24.33 -11.29 19.29
C THR A 5 24.18 -11.66 20.75
N LEU A 6 23.99 -10.67 21.61
CA LEU A 6 23.46 -10.90 22.96
C LEU A 6 22.01 -11.41 22.78
N LEU A 7 21.71 -12.64 23.22
CA LEU A 7 20.33 -13.08 23.41
C LEU A 7 19.71 -12.22 24.53
N LEU A 8 19.14 -11.07 24.18
CA LEU A 8 18.11 -10.47 25.00
C LEU A 8 16.88 -11.37 24.90
N ILE A 9 16.35 -11.80 26.05
CA ILE A 9 14.98 -12.32 26.12
C ILE A 9 14.09 -11.19 25.57
N ALA A 10 13.51 -11.40 24.39
CA ALA A 10 12.63 -10.41 23.79
C ALA A 10 11.45 -10.18 24.75
N GLN A 11 11.23 -8.94 25.17
CA GLN A 11 10.04 -8.61 25.94
C GLN A 11 8.80 -8.97 25.12
N PRO A 12 7.72 -9.50 25.73
CA PRO A 12 6.44 -9.72 25.07
C PRO A 12 5.99 -8.51 24.24
N ILE A 13 5.38 -8.75 23.10
CA ILE A 13 4.59 -7.74 22.39
C ILE A 13 3.16 -7.87 22.90
N ALA A 14 2.57 -6.76 23.33
CA ALA A 14 1.16 -6.64 23.64
C ALA A 14 0.67 -5.33 23.01
N ILE A 15 -0.34 -5.42 22.16
CA ILE A 15 -0.90 -4.29 21.39
C ILE A 15 -2.42 -4.35 21.53
N ASP A 16 -3.00 -3.25 21.98
CA ASP A 16 -4.42 -2.96 21.85
C ASP A 16 -4.58 -1.66 21.02
N TRP A 17 -5.82 -1.34 20.67
CA TRP A 17 -6.12 -0.13 19.88
C TRP A 17 -6.93 0.91 20.67
N ASN A 18 -6.88 0.86 22.00
CA ASN A 18 -7.65 1.75 22.88
C ASN A 18 -7.26 3.23 22.75
N ASP A 19 -5.98 3.49 22.51
CA ASP A 19 -5.43 4.84 22.36
C ASP A 19 -5.22 5.26 20.89
N THR A 20 -5.65 4.41 19.93
CA THR A 20 -5.52 4.71 18.50
C THR A 20 -6.79 5.40 17.98
N PRO A 21 -6.69 6.57 17.33
CA PRO A 21 -7.86 7.26 16.77
C PRO A 21 -8.61 6.44 15.71
N ASN A 22 -9.89 6.75 15.49
CA ASN A 22 -10.66 6.17 14.39
C ASN A 22 -10.09 6.63 13.04
N GLN A 23 -9.42 5.73 12.31
CA GLN A 23 -8.73 6.04 11.04
C GLN A 23 -8.39 4.76 10.27
N TYR A 24 -8.05 4.89 8.97
CA TYR A 24 -7.63 3.73 8.15
C TYR A 24 -6.22 3.24 8.47
N TRP A 25 -5.30 4.15 8.82
CA TRP A 25 -3.95 3.76 9.21
C TRP A 25 -3.91 3.11 10.59
N ILE A 26 -3.69 1.79 10.60
CA ILE A 26 -3.70 0.98 11.83
C ILE A 26 -2.58 1.35 12.79
N GLY A 27 -1.40 1.65 12.26
CA GLY A 27 -0.23 1.98 13.05
C GLY A 27 1.07 1.53 12.37
N PRO A 28 2.22 1.95 12.90
CA PRO A 28 3.52 1.80 12.24
C PRO A 28 3.99 0.34 12.17
N ASP A 29 3.53 -0.51 13.08
CA ASP A 29 3.92 -1.92 13.12
C ASP A 29 3.16 -2.78 12.09
N TRP A 30 2.15 -2.24 11.41
CA TRP A 30 1.19 -3.01 10.64
C TRP A 30 1.08 -2.56 9.18
N HIS A 31 0.95 -3.52 8.27
CA HIS A 31 0.58 -3.26 6.88
C HIS A 31 -0.73 -3.95 6.51
N ALA A 32 -1.71 -3.17 6.08
CA ALA A 32 -3.03 -3.62 5.68
C ALA A 32 -3.07 -3.89 4.17
N ASN A 33 -3.31 -5.14 3.76
CA ASN A 33 -3.61 -5.43 2.37
C ASN A 33 -4.98 -4.86 2.01
N ARG A 34 -5.01 -4.01 0.98
CA ARG A 34 -6.11 -3.09 0.66
C ARG A 34 -6.51 -2.24 1.88
N LEU A 35 -5.75 -1.18 2.12
CA LEU A 35 -5.93 -0.24 3.22
C LEU A 35 -7.40 0.20 3.42
N GLN A 36 -8.14 0.41 2.33
CA GLN A 36 -9.54 0.83 2.35
C GLN A 36 -10.49 -0.15 3.06
N ASP A 37 -10.08 -1.40 3.25
CA ASP A 37 -10.89 -2.46 3.87
C ASP A 37 -10.59 -2.63 5.37
N TRP A 38 -9.63 -1.87 5.90
CA TRP A 38 -9.19 -1.90 7.30
C TRP A 38 -9.29 -0.53 7.95
N GLN A 39 -9.68 -0.49 9.22
CA GLN A 39 -9.63 0.75 10.01
C GLN A 39 -9.59 0.42 11.50
N VAL A 40 -8.98 1.29 12.29
CA VAL A 40 -9.28 1.35 13.72
C VAL A 40 -10.61 2.06 13.87
N LYS A 41 -11.54 1.46 14.60
CA LYS A 41 -12.83 2.03 14.91
C LYS A 41 -13.36 1.51 16.25
N ASP A 42 -13.73 2.45 17.12
CA ASP A 42 -14.28 2.15 18.44
C ASP A 42 -13.33 1.25 19.24
N ASN A 43 -12.05 1.67 19.31
CA ASN A 43 -10.94 1.05 20.06
C ASN A 43 -10.45 -0.32 19.59
N ARG A 44 -10.87 -0.77 18.41
CA ARG A 44 -10.48 -2.07 17.83
C ARG A 44 -10.20 -1.94 16.34
N ILE A 45 -9.47 -2.90 15.78
CA ILE A 45 -9.37 -3.01 14.32
C ILE A 45 -10.64 -3.65 13.78
N ILE A 46 -11.15 -3.14 12.66
CA ILE A 46 -12.21 -3.78 11.89
C ILE A 46 -11.78 -4.01 10.44
N CYS A 47 -12.15 -5.17 9.89
CA CYS A 47 -12.10 -5.46 8.47
C CYS A 47 -13.52 -5.45 7.89
N THR A 48 -13.77 -4.60 6.90
CA THR A 48 -15.11 -4.39 6.32
C THR A 48 -15.36 -5.24 5.08
N GLU A 49 -14.33 -5.88 4.52
CA GLU A 49 -14.45 -6.69 3.30
C GLU A 49 -15.27 -7.97 3.55
N VAL A 50 -16.30 -8.15 2.72
CA VAL A 50 -17.23 -9.28 2.77
C VAL A 50 -17.63 -9.77 1.37
N SER A 51 -17.05 -9.22 0.31
CA SER A 51 -17.46 -9.51 -1.06
C SER A 51 -17.12 -10.94 -1.48
N ASP A 52 -17.97 -11.50 -2.33
CA ASP A 52 -17.78 -12.84 -2.89
C ASP A 52 -16.58 -12.99 -3.83
N ARG A 53 -16.03 -11.87 -4.31
CA ARG A 53 -14.97 -11.91 -5.32
C ARG A 53 -13.62 -12.12 -4.66
N LEU A 54 -13.23 -11.21 -3.77
CA LEU A 54 -11.92 -11.20 -3.12
C LEU A 54 -12.07 -11.06 -1.58
N PRO A 55 -12.67 -12.03 -0.87
CA PRO A 55 -13.08 -11.89 0.54
C PRO A 55 -11.96 -11.87 1.58
N MET A 56 -10.81 -12.49 1.33
CA MET A 56 -9.76 -12.64 2.33
C MET A 56 -8.82 -11.43 2.37
N ARG A 57 -8.68 -10.82 3.54
CA ARG A 57 -7.75 -9.73 3.81
C ARG A 57 -6.79 -10.11 4.91
N THR A 58 -5.58 -9.55 4.85
CA THR A 58 -4.55 -9.73 5.86
C THR A 58 -4.01 -8.39 6.36
N LEU A 59 -3.57 -8.39 7.62
CA LEU A 59 -2.93 -7.26 8.29
C LEU A 59 -1.62 -7.75 8.90
N HIS A 60 -0.51 -7.51 8.19
CA HIS A 60 0.80 -8.08 8.52
C HIS A 60 1.51 -7.28 9.60
N LEU A 61 2.07 -7.98 10.59
CA LEU A 61 3.01 -7.42 11.55
C LEU A 61 4.39 -7.29 10.89
N LEU A 62 4.89 -6.07 10.81
CA LEU A 62 6.15 -5.73 10.14
C LEU A 62 7.35 -5.88 11.06
N THR A 63 7.18 -5.55 12.34
CA THR A 63 8.27 -5.31 13.29
C THR A 63 8.60 -6.51 14.17
N ALA A 64 8.00 -7.68 13.93
CA ALA A 64 8.42 -8.92 14.58
C ALA A 64 8.13 -10.17 13.74
N ARG A 65 8.95 -11.22 13.93
CA ARG A 65 8.80 -12.52 13.27
C ARG A 65 9.25 -13.67 14.17
N PRO A 66 8.62 -14.86 14.08
CA PRO A 66 8.99 -16.02 14.88
C PRO A 66 10.40 -16.50 14.52
N ASN A 67 11.15 -16.96 15.51
CA ASN A 67 12.49 -17.56 15.32
C ASN A 67 12.71 -18.87 16.08
N ALA A 68 11.78 -19.25 16.96
CA ALA A 68 11.75 -20.49 17.72
C ALA A 68 10.30 -20.70 18.21
N ASP A 69 10.10 -21.58 19.20
CA ASP A 69 8.80 -21.78 19.87
C ASP A 69 8.16 -20.46 20.29
N PHE A 70 6.90 -20.26 19.91
CA PHE A 70 6.20 -19.01 20.13
C PHE A 70 4.73 -19.21 20.51
N SER A 71 4.13 -18.16 21.05
CA SER A 71 2.69 -18.08 21.28
C SER A 71 2.14 -16.74 20.82
N LEU A 72 1.05 -16.80 20.05
CA LEU A 72 0.28 -15.66 19.57
C LEU A 72 -1.11 -15.69 20.20
N GLN A 73 -1.65 -14.50 20.44
CA GLN A 73 -2.99 -14.30 20.96
C GLN A 73 -3.65 -13.12 20.23
N VAL A 74 -4.95 -13.21 19.98
CA VAL A 74 -5.79 -12.07 19.59
C VAL A 74 -7.23 -12.31 20.05
N THR A 75 -7.93 -11.27 20.46
CA THR A 75 -9.38 -11.29 20.62
C THR A 75 -10.04 -10.95 19.28
N THR A 76 -10.97 -11.77 18.79
CA THR A 76 -11.66 -11.54 17.51
C THR A 76 -13.14 -11.91 17.57
N GLY A 77 -13.95 -11.36 16.67
CA GLY A 77 -15.35 -11.71 16.51
C GLY A 77 -15.94 -11.12 15.23
N THR A 78 -17.17 -11.50 14.90
CA THR A 78 -17.92 -10.85 13.80
C THR A 78 -18.38 -9.46 14.26
N ILE A 79 -18.35 -8.48 13.35
CA ILE A 79 -18.81 -7.11 13.65
C ILE A 79 -20.33 -7.08 13.76
N ASP A 80 -21.01 -7.73 12.81
CA ASP A 80 -22.45 -8.00 12.89
C ASP A 80 -22.71 -9.34 13.60
N THR A 81 -23.53 -9.33 14.63
CA THR A 81 -23.93 -10.54 15.37
C THR A 81 -25.41 -10.87 15.19
N SER A 82 -26.16 -10.04 14.46
CA SER A 82 -27.62 -10.15 14.33
C SER A 82 -28.06 -11.06 13.19
N THR A 83 -27.19 -11.24 12.19
CA THR A 83 -27.47 -11.99 10.95
C THR A 83 -27.09 -13.48 11.06
N LEU A 84 -27.48 -14.27 10.07
CA LEU A 84 -27.15 -15.70 10.03
C LEU A 84 -25.64 -15.91 9.78
N ALA A 85 -25.12 -17.02 10.30
CA ALA A 85 -23.74 -17.41 10.07
C ALA A 85 -23.50 -17.71 8.58
N ASN A 86 -22.34 -17.30 8.06
CA ASN A 86 -21.85 -17.74 6.77
C ASN A 86 -20.87 -18.90 7.01
N GLU A 87 -21.13 -20.06 6.38
CA GLU A 87 -20.33 -21.27 6.60
C GLU A 87 -18.86 -21.12 6.20
N ASN A 88 -18.57 -20.16 5.32
CA ASN A 88 -17.21 -19.85 4.87
C ASN A 88 -16.64 -18.60 5.54
N SER A 89 -17.24 -18.08 6.63
CA SER A 89 -16.70 -16.95 7.38
C SER A 89 -15.80 -17.40 8.52
N TRP A 90 -14.65 -16.75 8.65
CA TRP A 90 -13.66 -17.03 9.68
C TRP A 90 -12.65 -15.89 9.86
N SER A 91 -12.01 -15.87 11.03
CA SER A 91 -10.90 -14.96 11.33
C SER A 91 -9.78 -15.68 12.09
N GLY A 92 -8.59 -15.09 12.11
CA GLY A 92 -7.46 -15.62 12.88
C GLY A 92 -6.12 -15.07 12.43
N PHE A 93 -5.15 -15.96 12.24
CA PHE A 93 -3.78 -15.65 11.82
C PHE A 93 -3.39 -16.27 10.49
N LEU A 94 -2.60 -15.53 9.71
CA LEU A 94 -1.71 -16.08 8.71
C LEU A 94 -0.31 -16.23 9.32
N LEU A 95 0.30 -17.41 9.18
CA LEU A 95 1.52 -17.82 9.84
C LEU A 95 2.57 -18.24 8.81
N GLY A 96 3.78 -17.69 8.94
CA GLY A 96 4.94 -18.18 8.19
C GLY A 96 4.92 -17.88 6.70
N ALA A 97 4.13 -16.89 6.23
CA ALA A 97 4.21 -16.43 4.85
C ALA A 97 5.58 -15.80 4.56
N GLY A 98 6.13 -16.01 3.37
CA GLY A 98 7.49 -15.59 3.00
C GLY A 98 8.58 -16.44 3.65
N GLY A 99 9.67 -15.79 4.07
CA GLY A 99 10.84 -16.40 4.70
C GLY A 99 11.96 -15.39 5.01
N ASN A 100 13.11 -15.87 5.48
CA ASN A 100 14.27 -15.01 5.76
C ASN A 100 14.89 -14.41 4.49
N ASP A 101 14.80 -15.13 3.37
CA ASP A 101 15.39 -14.72 2.09
C ASP A 101 14.45 -13.87 1.23
N ILE A 102 13.21 -13.63 1.68
CA ILE A 102 12.18 -12.86 0.96
C ILE A 102 12.01 -11.51 1.65
N ASP A 103 12.00 -10.43 0.86
CA ASP A 103 11.79 -9.07 1.36
C ASP A 103 10.48 -8.99 2.17
N TYR A 104 10.56 -8.37 3.33
CA TYR A 104 9.42 -8.30 4.24
C TYR A 104 8.26 -7.46 3.71
N ARG A 105 8.56 -6.45 2.88
CA ARG A 105 7.58 -5.59 2.24
C ARG A 105 6.79 -6.41 1.23
N LEU A 106 7.49 -7.19 0.40
CA LEU A 106 6.87 -8.16 -0.52
C LEU A 106 6.00 -9.17 0.24
N THR A 107 6.55 -9.77 1.29
CA THR A 107 5.82 -10.74 2.12
C THR A 107 4.53 -10.13 2.69
N ALA A 108 4.57 -8.84 3.07
CA ALA A 108 3.42 -8.13 3.60
C ALA A 108 2.28 -7.94 2.58
N LEU A 109 2.49 -8.24 1.30
CA LEU A 109 1.45 -8.25 0.27
C LEU A 109 0.65 -9.55 0.21
N THR A 110 1.00 -10.58 1.00
CA THR A 110 0.36 -11.91 0.94
C THR A 110 -1.11 -11.85 1.37
N HIS A 111 -2.03 -12.00 0.42
CA HIS A 111 -3.47 -12.04 0.72
C HIS A 111 -4.28 -12.71 -0.39
N HIS A 112 -5.51 -13.08 -0.06
CA HIS A 112 -6.52 -13.63 -0.96
C HIS A 112 -6.19 -14.93 -1.72
N VAL A 113 -5.27 -14.92 -2.69
CA VAL A 113 -4.99 -16.09 -3.53
C VAL A 113 -3.84 -16.91 -2.93
N PRO A 114 -4.04 -18.19 -2.59
CA PRO A 114 -2.97 -19.06 -2.11
C PRO A 114 -1.95 -19.31 -3.22
N ALA A 115 -0.67 -19.28 -2.85
CA ALA A 115 0.47 -19.44 -3.75
C ALA A 115 1.71 -19.81 -2.97
N THR A 116 2.78 -20.24 -3.66
CA THR A 116 4.07 -20.55 -3.05
C THR A 116 4.50 -19.45 -2.08
N ASN A 117 5.03 -19.85 -0.91
CA ASN A 117 5.36 -18.96 0.22
C ASN A 117 4.15 -18.26 0.87
N GLY A 118 2.93 -18.75 0.65
CA GLY A 118 1.70 -18.18 1.22
C GLY A 118 1.46 -18.51 2.69
N GLY A 119 2.17 -19.47 3.28
CA GLY A 119 2.09 -19.83 4.71
C GLY A 119 0.88 -20.70 5.07
N PHE A 120 0.50 -20.67 6.36
CA PHE A 120 -0.64 -21.38 6.91
C PHE A 120 -1.67 -20.41 7.51
N ILE A 121 -2.95 -20.76 7.43
CA ILE A 121 -4.02 -20.01 8.09
C ILE A 121 -4.50 -20.80 9.30
N ALA A 122 -4.28 -20.26 10.49
CA ALA A 122 -4.80 -20.79 11.75
C ALA A 122 -5.93 -19.88 12.23
N GLY A 123 -7.15 -20.39 12.30
CA GLY A 123 -8.32 -19.55 12.56
C GLY A 123 -9.42 -20.24 13.32
N VAL A 124 -10.48 -19.48 13.56
CA VAL A 124 -11.74 -19.91 14.15
C VAL A 124 -12.87 -19.59 13.19
N ASP A 125 -13.77 -20.55 12.98
CA ASP A 125 -14.89 -20.42 12.04
C ASP A 125 -16.15 -19.83 12.69
N HIS A 126 -17.20 -19.71 11.87
CA HIS A 126 -18.53 -19.25 12.26
C HIS A 126 -19.20 -20.07 13.39
N ASN A 127 -18.75 -21.30 13.67
CA ASN A 127 -19.22 -22.15 14.77
C ASN A 127 -18.28 -22.12 15.98
N GLY A 128 -17.22 -21.31 15.97
CA GLY A 128 -16.26 -21.29 17.07
C GLY A 128 -15.30 -22.48 17.05
N ILE A 129 -15.22 -23.20 15.92
CA ILE A 129 -14.32 -24.34 15.74
C ILE A 129 -12.99 -23.84 15.16
N VAL A 130 -11.89 -24.25 15.80
CA VAL A 130 -10.56 -23.91 15.31
C VAL A 130 -10.11 -24.81 14.17
N PHE A 131 -9.29 -24.28 13.27
CA PHE A 131 -8.78 -25.01 12.13
C PHE A 131 -7.38 -24.56 11.73
N LEU A 132 -6.73 -25.37 10.89
CA LEU A 132 -5.54 -25.02 10.13
C LEU A 132 -5.78 -25.27 8.64
N ARG A 133 -5.33 -24.36 7.78
CA ARG A 133 -5.37 -24.49 6.32
C ARG A 133 -4.02 -24.18 5.69
N ASP A 134 -3.73 -24.82 4.56
CA ASP A 134 -2.55 -24.55 3.76
C ASP A 134 -2.85 -23.44 2.72
N ASN A 135 -2.17 -22.31 2.85
CA ASN A 135 -2.26 -21.16 1.93
C ASN A 135 -1.08 -21.13 0.94
N SER A 136 -0.24 -22.17 0.93
CA SER A 136 0.96 -22.26 0.10
C SER A 136 0.75 -23.01 -1.21
N ILE A 137 -0.43 -23.58 -1.43
CA ILE A 137 -0.77 -24.36 -2.62
C ILE A 137 -1.26 -23.40 -3.72
N PRO A 138 -0.51 -23.23 -4.83
CA PRO A 138 -0.91 -22.29 -5.87
C PRO A 138 -2.22 -22.67 -6.54
N VAL A 139 -3.09 -21.68 -6.71
CA VAL A 139 -4.35 -21.85 -7.43
C VAL A 139 -4.54 -20.74 -8.46
N GLY A 140 -4.95 -21.12 -9.68
CA GLY A 140 -5.23 -20.16 -10.76
C GLY A 140 -4.33 -20.34 -11.98
N GLY A 141 -4.19 -19.28 -12.78
CA GLY A 141 -3.49 -19.29 -14.06
C GLY A 141 -2.57 -18.09 -14.24
N THR A 142 -2.12 -17.86 -15.47
CA THR A 142 -1.09 -16.87 -15.84
C THR A 142 -1.61 -15.43 -15.90
N ALA A 143 -2.54 -15.04 -15.02
CA ALA A 143 -3.09 -13.70 -14.98
C ALA A 143 -1.94 -12.69 -14.82
N LEU A 144 -1.81 -11.75 -15.75
CA LEU A 144 -0.68 -10.83 -15.78
C LEU A 144 -0.92 -9.56 -14.96
N TRP A 145 -2.16 -9.21 -14.64
CA TRP A 145 -2.50 -7.89 -14.07
C TRP A 145 -2.90 -7.95 -12.60
N SER A 146 -3.67 -8.93 -12.17
CA SER A 146 -4.14 -9.01 -10.79
C SER A 146 -4.39 -10.42 -10.30
N ILE A 147 -4.40 -10.56 -8.98
CA ILE A 147 -4.83 -11.75 -8.24
C ILE A 147 -6.37 -11.81 -8.14
N SER A 148 -7.04 -11.76 -9.28
CA SER A 148 -8.50 -11.63 -9.36
C SER A 148 -9.28 -12.95 -9.30
N LYS A 149 -8.59 -14.06 -9.00
CA LYS A 149 -9.20 -15.39 -8.92
C LYS A 149 -10.07 -15.49 -7.66
N LYS A 150 -11.37 -15.68 -7.86
CA LYS A 150 -12.27 -16.14 -6.78
C LYS A 150 -11.80 -17.50 -6.26
N ILE A 151 -11.50 -17.58 -4.97
CA ILE A 151 -11.09 -18.83 -4.30
C ILE A 151 -12.31 -19.60 -3.80
N ALA A 152 -12.33 -20.92 -4.01
CA ALA A 152 -13.26 -21.84 -3.38
C ALA A 152 -12.69 -22.32 -2.02
N PRO A 153 -13.51 -22.82 -1.09
CA PRO A 153 -13.00 -23.40 0.16
C PRO A 153 -11.99 -24.53 -0.03
N SER A 154 -12.05 -25.26 -1.15
CA SER A 154 -11.11 -26.32 -1.52
C SER A 154 -9.76 -25.80 -2.05
N ASP A 155 -9.68 -24.54 -2.48
CA ASP A 155 -8.43 -23.92 -2.95
C ASP A 155 -7.47 -23.62 -1.78
N VAL A 156 -7.97 -23.57 -0.54
CA VAL A 156 -7.19 -23.38 0.68
C VAL A 156 -7.49 -24.55 1.64
N PRO A 157 -7.00 -25.75 1.34
CA PRO A 157 -7.45 -26.99 1.98
C PRO A 157 -7.13 -27.04 3.47
N HIS A 158 -7.99 -27.72 4.23
CA HIS A 158 -7.76 -28.01 5.64
C HIS A 158 -6.61 -28.98 5.83
N ILE A 159 -5.81 -28.75 6.87
CA ILE A 159 -4.88 -29.72 7.41
C ILE A 159 -5.62 -30.49 8.52
N PRO A 160 -5.71 -31.84 8.44
CA PRO A 160 -6.39 -32.62 9.47
C PRO A 160 -5.71 -32.48 10.85
N PRO A 161 -6.47 -32.30 11.94
CA PRO A 161 -5.89 -32.25 13.28
C PRO A 161 -5.54 -33.65 13.80
N ASN A 162 -4.51 -33.72 14.64
CA ASN A 162 -4.13 -34.94 15.36
C ASN A 162 -5.03 -35.20 16.57
N THR A 163 -5.33 -34.14 17.31
CA THR A 163 -6.27 -34.18 18.44
C THR A 163 -7.18 -32.95 18.39
N THR A 164 -8.42 -33.13 18.85
CA THR A 164 -9.39 -32.05 19.00
C THR A 164 -10.06 -32.08 20.37
N ALA A 165 -10.52 -30.93 20.85
CA ALA A 165 -11.38 -30.82 22.02
C ALA A 165 -12.34 -29.63 21.87
N GLY A 166 -13.49 -29.69 22.55
CA GLY A 166 -14.53 -28.65 22.49
C GLY A 166 -15.47 -28.78 21.28
N ASN A 167 -16.66 -28.19 21.41
CA ASN A 167 -17.74 -28.27 20.41
C ASN A 167 -18.07 -26.92 19.78
N GLY A 168 -17.25 -25.89 20.00
CA GLY A 168 -17.48 -24.54 19.49
C GLY A 168 -18.53 -23.77 20.30
N PHE A 169 -19.27 -22.90 19.62
CA PHE A 169 -20.32 -22.09 20.22
C PHE A 169 -21.55 -22.93 20.57
N GLU A 170 -22.00 -22.84 21.82
CA GLU A 170 -23.28 -23.45 22.23
C GLU A 170 -24.48 -22.60 21.82
N HIS A 171 -24.37 -21.27 21.94
CA HIS A 171 -25.49 -20.33 21.73
C HIS A 171 -25.02 -19.03 21.06
N GLY A 172 -25.19 -18.94 19.74
CA GLY A 172 -24.86 -17.74 18.98
C GLY A 172 -23.36 -17.46 18.90
N ARG A 173 -22.97 -16.58 17.97
CA ARG A 173 -21.57 -16.18 17.81
C ARG A 173 -21.18 -15.20 18.92
N ILE A 174 -20.09 -15.50 19.62
CA ILE A 174 -19.53 -14.66 20.68
C ILE A 174 -18.08 -14.27 20.35
N PRO A 175 -17.54 -13.21 20.98
CA PRO A 175 -16.13 -12.88 20.89
C PRO A 175 -15.23 -14.03 21.39
N VAL A 176 -14.14 -14.28 20.67
CA VAL A 176 -13.20 -15.38 20.93
C VAL A 176 -11.82 -14.81 21.22
N LYS A 177 -11.18 -15.30 22.29
CA LYS A 177 -9.75 -15.20 22.48
C LYS A 177 -9.08 -16.37 21.77
N LEU A 178 -8.45 -16.11 20.63
CA LEU A 178 -7.75 -17.10 19.81
C LEU A 178 -6.28 -17.15 20.19
N GLU A 179 -5.77 -18.34 20.50
CA GLU A 179 -4.38 -18.61 20.84
C GLU A 179 -3.77 -19.59 19.84
N VAL A 180 -2.56 -19.30 19.37
CA VAL A 180 -1.77 -20.18 18.50
C VAL A 180 -0.40 -20.36 19.12
N THR A 181 0.01 -21.60 19.40
CA THR A 181 1.30 -21.90 20.00
C THR A 181 2.07 -22.91 19.15
N GLN A 182 3.27 -22.56 18.71
CA GLN A 182 4.24 -23.51 18.14
C GLN A 182 5.17 -23.95 19.27
N LYS A 183 5.24 -25.26 19.50
CA LYS A 183 6.20 -25.87 20.41
C LYS A 183 6.80 -27.12 19.77
N ASP A 184 8.12 -27.12 19.60
CA ASP A 184 8.80 -28.13 18.80
C ASP A 184 8.12 -28.22 17.41
N GLU A 185 7.74 -29.42 16.95
CA GLU A 185 7.06 -29.65 15.67
C GLU A 185 5.52 -29.60 15.76
N THR A 186 4.96 -29.26 16.93
CA THR A 186 3.52 -29.23 17.16
C THR A 186 2.98 -27.80 17.19
N LEU A 187 2.02 -27.52 16.31
CA LEU A 187 1.21 -26.32 16.34
C LEU A 187 -0.11 -26.62 17.06
N THR A 188 -0.43 -25.82 18.08
CA THR A 188 -1.73 -25.87 18.79
C THR A 188 -2.51 -24.60 18.49
N VAL A 189 -3.77 -24.76 18.09
CA VAL A 189 -4.73 -23.66 17.92
C VAL A 189 -5.83 -23.85 18.95
N ALA A 190 -6.16 -22.83 19.73
CA ALA A 190 -7.18 -22.89 20.76
C ALA A 190 -8.04 -21.61 20.77
N ALA A 191 -9.35 -21.79 20.89
CA ALA A 191 -10.33 -20.73 21.00
C ALA A 191 -11.00 -20.79 22.37
N TYR A 192 -11.00 -19.66 23.08
CA TYR A 192 -11.68 -19.48 24.35
C TYR A 192 -12.75 -18.40 24.21
N SER A 193 -13.85 -18.50 24.96
CA SER A 193 -14.80 -17.39 25.07
C SER A 193 -14.08 -16.18 25.66
N ALA A 194 -14.11 -15.02 24.99
CA ALA A 194 -13.44 -13.82 25.51
C ALA A 194 -14.04 -13.32 26.84
N THR A 195 -15.30 -13.65 27.14
CA THR A 195 -15.97 -13.26 28.39
C THR A 195 -15.72 -14.23 29.55
N THR A 196 -15.99 -15.53 29.36
CA THR A 196 -15.90 -16.53 30.45
C THR A 196 -14.55 -17.25 30.53
N LEU A 197 -13.69 -17.10 29.51
CA LEU A 197 -12.44 -17.86 29.32
C LEU A 197 -12.63 -19.38 29.23
N ALA A 198 -13.86 -19.85 29.02
CA ALA A 198 -14.13 -21.27 28.79
C ALA A 198 -13.58 -21.71 27.43
N LEU A 199 -13.00 -22.92 27.37
CA LEU A 199 -12.52 -23.51 26.13
C LEU A 199 -13.71 -23.80 25.20
N LEU A 200 -13.67 -23.24 23.99
CA LEU A 200 -14.67 -23.47 22.93
C LEU A 200 -14.21 -24.60 22.01
N SER A 201 -12.96 -24.50 21.54
CA SER A 201 -12.38 -25.47 20.60
C SER A 201 -10.86 -25.46 20.70
N LEU A 202 -10.23 -26.63 20.53
CA LEU A 202 -8.78 -26.81 20.46
C LEU A 202 -8.46 -27.86 19.40
N ALA A 203 -7.37 -27.65 18.67
CA ALA A 203 -6.81 -28.61 17.73
C ALA A 203 -5.28 -28.58 17.75
N THR A 204 -4.65 -29.74 17.56
CA THR A 204 -3.20 -29.87 17.39
C THR A 204 -2.84 -30.39 16.01
N PHE A 205 -1.69 -29.97 15.48
CA PHE A 205 -1.20 -30.31 14.14
C PHE A 205 0.32 -30.54 14.18
N ASP A 206 0.79 -31.57 13.49
CA ASP A 206 2.24 -31.79 13.28
C ASP A 206 2.71 -30.99 12.07
N VAL A 207 2.85 -29.68 12.27
CA VAL A 207 3.27 -28.73 11.25
C VAL A 207 4.30 -27.79 11.87
N GLN A 208 5.35 -27.51 11.10
CA GLN A 208 6.34 -26.51 11.45
C GLN A 208 6.08 -25.22 10.67
N VAL A 209 5.72 -24.15 11.40
CA VAL A 209 5.66 -22.81 10.81
C VAL A 209 7.06 -22.35 10.38
N ASN A 210 7.16 -21.71 9.21
CA ASN A 210 8.42 -21.19 8.72
C ASN A 210 9.00 -20.10 9.66
N ASN A 211 10.09 -20.43 10.36
CA ASN A 211 10.83 -19.47 11.17
C ASN A 211 11.41 -18.36 10.27
N GLY A 212 11.10 -17.11 10.61
CA GLY A 212 11.45 -15.95 9.78
C GLY A 212 10.41 -15.57 8.73
N GLY A 213 9.30 -16.30 8.59
CA GLY A 213 8.11 -15.84 7.88
C GLY A 213 7.34 -14.76 8.65
N SER A 214 6.40 -14.10 7.99
CA SER A 214 5.55 -13.08 8.62
C SER A 214 4.39 -13.69 9.42
N ILE A 215 3.86 -12.89 10.34
CA ILE A 215 2.58 -13.14 11.02
C ILE A 215 1.63 -12.03 10.57
N ALA A 216 0.39 -12.38 10.28
CA ALA A 216 -0.67 -11.41 9.99
C ALA A 216 -1.96 -11.81 10.69
N LEU A 217 -2.81 -10.83 11.00
CA LEU A 217 -4.22 -11.10 11.24
C LEU A 217 -4.90 -11.38 9.90
N VAL A 218 -5.90 -12.24 9.88
CA VAL A 218 -6.67 -12.57 8.67
C VAL A 218 -8.16 -12.54 8.94
N SER A 219 -8.90 -11.92 8.02
CA SER A 219 -10.35 -11.86 7.98
C SER A 219 -10.83 -12.38 6.64
N HIS A 220 -11.85 -13.25 6.64
CA HIS A 220 -12.42 -13.77 5.41
C HIS A 220 -13.94 -13.89 5.55
N TYR A 221 -14.64 -13.17 4.67
CA TYR A 221 -16.09 -12.97 4.72
C TYR A 221 -16.57 -12.32 6.03
N GLY A 222 -17.89 -12.12 6.11
CA GLY A 222 -18.61 -11.91 7.35
C GLY A 222 -19.85 -12.80 7.38
N PRO A 223 -20.73 -12.61 8.37
CA PRO A 223 -22.06 -13.22 8.38
C PRO A 223 -22.84 -12.98 7.09
N LEU A 224 -23.84 -13.81 6.81
CA LEU A 224 -24.69 -13.65 5.62
C LEU A 224 -25.38 -12.28 5.63
N GLU A 225 -25.39 -11.61 4.48
CA GLU A 225 -25.99 -10.27 4.29
C GLU A 225 -25.33 -9.13 5.11
N ALA A 226 -24.28 -9.42 5.89
CA ALA A 226 -23.54 -8.39 6.59
C ALA A 226 -22.78 -7.50 5.62
N THR A 227 -22.59 -6.24 6.00
CA THR A 227 -21.76 -5.27 5.26
C THR A 227 -20.35 -5.12 5.85
N THR A 228 -20.03 -5.95 6.86
CA THR A 228 -18.76 -5.91 7.59
C THR A 228 -18.34 -7.31 8.00
N GLY A 229 -17.03 -7.55 8.07
CA GLY A 229 -16.45 -8.85 8.39
C GLY A 229 -16.17 -8.98 9.88
N HIS A 230 -14.89 -9.10 10.22
CA HIS A 230 -14.41 -9.39 11.56
C HIS A 230 -13.68 -8.19 12.18
N TRP A 231 -13.63 -8.17 13.51
CA TRP A 231 -12.83 -7.24 14.29
C TRP A 231 -11.74 -7.97 15.08
N PHE A 232 -10.72 -7.23 15.50
CA PHE A 232 -9.56 -7.73 16.25
C PHE A 232 -9.15 -6.73 17.33
N ASP A 233 -8.74 -7.25 18.48
CA ASP A 233 -8.17 -6.50 19.61
C ASP A 233 -7.24 -7.38 20.46
N ASP A 234 -6.58 -6.81 21.47
CA ASP A 234 -5.75 -7.53 22.46
C ASP A 234 -4.71 -8.50 21.84
N PHE A 235 -3.95 -8.04 20.84
CA PHE A 235 -2.91 -8.83 20.22
C PHE A 235 -1.73 -9.05 21.17
N ALA A 236 -1.23 -10.28 21.27
CA ALA A 236 0.01 -10.57 21.96
C ALA A 236 0.90 -11.56 21.20
N PHE A 237 2.22 -11.37 21.33
CA PHE A 237 3.24 -12.25 20.78
C PHE A 237 4.33 -12.48 21.82
N THR A 238 4.49 -13.74 22.24
CA THR A 238 5.43 -14.18 23.28
C THR A 238 6.26 -15.37 22.81
N GLY A 239 7.32 -15.70 23.55
CA GLY A 239 8.26 -16.78 23.21
C GLY A 239 9.40 -16.30 22.31
N GLY A 240 9.80 -17.14 21.37
CA GLY A 240 10.92 -16.91 20.45
C GLY A 240 10.53 -16.11 19.22
N PHE A 241 10.96 -14.84 19.19
CA PHE A 241 10.87 -13.99 18.00
C PHE A 241 12.01 -12.99 17.92
N TYR A 242 12.24 -12.48 16.70
CA TYR A 242 13.08 -11.31 16.46
C TYR A 242 12.22 -10.06 16.33
N ARG A 243 12.75 -8.92 16.80
CA ARG A 243 12.17 -7.59 16.61
C ARG A 243 12.94 -6.85 15.51
N PHE A 244 12.20 -6.08 14.73
CA PHE A 244 12.70 -5.24 13.64
C PHE A 244 12.03 -3.86 13.70
N PRO A 245 12.29 -3.03 14.73
CA PRO A 245 11.66 -1.70 14.85
C PRO A 245 11.90 -0.80 13.62
N GLU A 246 13.03 -0.99 12.93
CA GLU A 246 13.38 -0.30 11.69
C GLU A 246 12.46 -0.60 10.51
N ARG A 247 11.61 -1.64 10.61
CA ARG A 247 10.60 -1.98 9.60
C ARG A 247 9.28 -1.24 9.78
N ALA A 248 9.13 -0.48 10.87
CA ALA A 248 7.98 0.38 11.11
C ALA A 248 7.75 1.33 9.92
N PHE A 249 6.49 1.55 9.55
CA PHE A 249 6.16 2.36 8.38
C PHE A 249 5.04 3.36 8.63
N GLY A 250 5.31 4.64 8.37
CA GLY A 250 4.44 5.76 8.71
C GLY A 250 4.67 6.32 10.12
N PRO A 251 3.98 7.42 10.49
CA PRO A 251 2.93 8.08 9.72
C PRO A 251 3.45 8.93 8.55
N VAL A 252 4.74 9.26 8.50
CA VAL A 252 5.34 9.84 7.29
C VAL A 252 5.77 8.70 6.38
N LEU A 253 5.16 8.60 5.18
CA LEU A 253 5.39 7.50 4.24
C LEU A 253 6.55 7.77 3.29
N SER A 254 6.69 9.01 2.83
CA SER A 254 7.80 9.46 1.98
C SER A 254 7.85 10.98 1.89
N THR A 255 8.94 11.49 1.32
CA THR A 255 9.10 12.88 0.93
C THR A 255 9.54 12.97 -0.53
N LEU A 256 9.08 14.01 -1.22
CA LEU A 256 9.54 14.43 -2.54
C LEU A 256 9.98 15.88 -2.44
N TYR A 257 11.09 16.24 -3.09
CA TYR A 257 11.53 17.64 -3.10
C TYR A 257 12.20 18.02 -4.42
N THR A 258 12.08 19.30 -4.77
CA THR A 258 12.92 19.97 -5.77
C THR A 258 13.49 21.26 -5.20
N ILE A 259 14.57 21.73 -5.80
CA ILE A 259 15.10 23.07 -5.58
C ILE A 259 15.18 23.76 -6.94
N SER A 260 14.64 24.98 -7.02
CA SER A 260 14.78 25.86 -8.19
C SER A 260 14.82 27.30 -7.72
N ASP A 261 15.72 28.10 -8.30
CA ASP A 261 15.81 29.55 -8.06
C ASP A 261 15.87 29.93 -6.57
N GLY A 262 16.59 29.12 -5.77
CA GLY A 262 16.73 29.33 -4.32
C GLY A 262 15.47 29.02 -3.51
N ILE A 263 14.53 28.24 -4.05
CA ILE A 263 13.32 27.80 -3.34
C ILE A 263 13.34 26.28 -3.23
N LEU A 264 13.32 25.77 -2.00
CA LEU A 264 13.06 24.36 -1.72
C LEU A 264 11.55 24.15 -1.62
N LYS A 265 11.00 23.29 -2.49
CA LYS A 265 9.63 22.78 -2.33
C LYS A 265 9.67 21.32 -1.96
N MET A 266 8.93 20.95 -0.92
CA MET A 266 8.84 19.58 -0.42
C MET A 266 7.39 19.16 -0.24
N THR A 267 7.03 17.98 -0.75
CA THR A 267 5.76 17.31 -0.46
C THR A 267 6.03 16.10 0.42
N VAL A 268 5.27 15.99 1.50
CA VAL A 268 5.32 14.90 2.47
C VAL A 268 4.05 14.09 2.36
N GLN A 269 4.17 12.78 2.15
CA GLN A 269 3.03 11.86 2.07
C GLN A 269 2.72 11.25 3.44
N PHE A 270 1.44 11.25 3.82
CA PHE A 270 0.89 10.57 5.00
C PHE A 270 -0.14 9.52 4.56
N PRO A 271 -0.45 8.51 5.40
CA PRO A 271 -1.62 7.67 5.17
C PRO A 271 -2.91 8.44 5.55
N PRO A 272 -4.11 7.90 5.25
CA PRO A 272 -5.36 8.43 5.77
C PRO A 272 -5.45 8.34 7.30
N LEU A 273 -5.47 9.50 7.95
CA LEU A 273 -5.45 9.68 9.41
C LEU A 273 -6.78 10.25 9.94
N HIS A 274 -6.92 10.32 11.25
CA HIS A 274 -8.06 11.01 11.89
C HIS A 274 -7.91 12.54 11.87
N GLY A 275 -9.02 13.24 11.59
CA GLY A 275 -9.15 14.69 11.76
C GLY A 275 -8.38 15.51 10.72
N ASN A 276 -7.87 16.68 11.15
CA ASN A 276 -7.09 17.61 10.31
C ASN A 276 -5.67 17.75 10.87
N PRO A 277 -4.79 16.77 10.63
CA PRO A 277 -3.48 16.76 11.25
C PRO A 277 -2.52 17.80 10.66
N THR A 278 -1.40 18.00 11.34
CA THR A 278 -0.34 18.96 10.95
C THR A 278 0.99 18.24 10.82
N ALA A 279 1.70 18.48 9.74
CA ALA A 279 3.08 18.06 9.53
C ALA A 279 4.05 19.09 10.12
N LEU A 280 5.17 18.60 10.66
CA LEU A 280 6.30 19.42 11.11
C LEU A 280 7.53 19.03 10.30
N LEU A 281 8.23 20.01 9.72
CA LEU A 281 9.51 19.83 9.05
C LEU A 281 10.59 20.56 9.86
N ILE A 282 11.66 19.87 10.22
CA ILE A 282 12.78 20.39 11.01
C ILE A 282 14.06 20.33 10.17
N TYR A 283 14.77 21.45 10.05
CA TYR A 283 16.07 21.57 9.38
C TYR A 283 16.84 22.74 9.98
N SER A 284 18.16 22.64 10.16
CA SER A 284 19.02 23.77 10.60
C SER A 284 18.46 24.58 11.78
N GLU A 285 17.97 23.91 12.84
CA GLU A 285 17.30 24.51 14.02
C GLU A 285 15.96 25.23 13.75
N THR A 286 15.49 25.22 12.50
CA THR A 286 14.19 25.78 12.06
C THR A 286 13.11 24.70 12.13
N THR A 287 11.88 25.10 12.44
CA THR A 287 10.70 24.22 12.40
C THR A 287 9.58 24.87 11.60
N GLU A 288 9.24 24.26 10.47
CA GLU A 288 8.13 24.65 9.61
C GLU A 288 6.90 23.79 9.89
N ARG A 289 5.72 24.34 9.61
CA ARG A 289 4.44 23.65 9.82
C ARG A 289 3.54 23.75 8.59
N ALA A 290 2.91 22.64 8.24
CA ALA A 290 1.92 22.60 7.16
C ALA A 290 0.71 21.76 7.58
N VAL A 291 -0.49 22.23 7.22
CA VAL A 291 -1.72 21.46 7.36
C VAL A 291 -1.70 20.35 6.32
N ILE A 292 -2.11 19.14 6.71
CA ILE A 292 -2.22 18.00 5.79
C ILE A 292 -3.56 18.10 5.04
N ASP A 293 -3.51 18.09 3.71
CA ASP A 293 -4.70 17.97 2.87
C ASP A 293 -5.31 16.58 3.03
N THR A 294 -6.60 16.48 3.35
CA THR A 294 -7.25 15.20 3.69
C THR A 294 -7.81 14.45 2.49
N THR A 295 -7.63 14.98 1.26
CA THR A 295 -7.98 14.26 0.03
C THR A 295 -6.77 13.46 -0.48
N SER A 296 -5.61 14.12 -0.55
CA SER A 296 -4.34 13.56 -1.01
C SER A 296 -3.45 13.03 0.12
N TRP A 297 -3.76 13.40 1.37
CA TRP A 297 -2.93 13.12 2.55
C TRP A 297 -1.50 13.63 2.42
N THR A 298 -1.34 14.79 1.77
CA THR A 298 -0.05 15.47 1.63
C THR A 298 0.05 16.74 2.46
N ALA A 299 1.24 17.04 2.94
CA ALA A 299 1.63 18.38 3.38
C ALA A 299 2.72 18.93 2.46
N THR A 300 2.60 20.18 2.04
CA THR A 300 3.58 20.83 1.15
C THR A 300 4.22 22.01 1.85
N PHE A 301 5.55 22.09 1.75
CA PHE A 301 6.39 23.17 2.26
C PHE A 301 7.03 23.90 1.08
N SER A 302 7.15 25.23 1.19
CA SER A 302 7.87 26.08 0.24
C SER A 302 8.75 27.03 1.03
N ILE A 303 10.06 26.85 0.93
CA ILE A 303 11.05 27.54 1.75
C ILE A 303 11.90 28.42 0.83
N PRO A 304 11.73 29.75 0.86
CA PRO A 304 12.49 30.66 0.03
C PRO A 304 13.90 30.89 0.59
N ASN A 305 14.81 31.35 -0.26
CA ASN A 305 16.22 31.64 0.06
C ASN A 305 16.96 30.41 0.62
N TRP A 306 16.67 29.23 0.06
CA TRP A 306 17.35 27.99 0.40
C TRP A 306 18.83 28.06 0.00
N ASP A 307 19.72 27.68 0.92
CA ASP A 307 21.16 27.62 0.68
C ASP A 307 21.51 26.31 -0.03
N THR A 308 21.79 26.39 -1.33
CA THR A 308 22.10 25.21 -2.16
C THR A 308 23.57 24.81 -2.12
N SER A 309 24.42 25.56 -1.44
CA SER A 309 25.87 25.33 -1.38
C SER A 309 26.30 24.24 -0.39
N LYS A 310 25.35 23.59 0.29
CA LYS A 310 25.64 22.55 1.27
C LYS A 310 24.50 21.55 1.41
N GLU A 311 24.86 20.33 1.74
CA GLU A 311 23.92 19.33 2.20
C GLU A 311 23.30 19.73 3.55
N THR A 312 21.98 19.57 3.67
CA THR A 312 21.21 19.89 4.88
C THR A 312 20.34 18.70 5.30
N PRO A 313 20.63 18.06 6.45
CA PRO A 313 19.75 17.05 7.03
C PRO A 313 18.39 17.62 7.43
N PHE A 314 17.35 16.80 7.31
CA PHE A 314 16.00 17.16 7.76
C PHE A 314 15.31 16.00 8.49
N GLU A 315 14.31 16.37 9.30
CA GLU A 315 13.39 15.43 9.93
C GLU A 315 11.95 15.90 9.73
N VAL A 316 11.04 14.97 9.45
CA VAL A 316 9.61 15.24 9.29
C VAL A 316 8.77 14.40 10.25
N PHE A 317 7.75 15.02 10.83
CA PHE A 317 6.87 14.39 11.81
C PHE A 317 5.40 14.70 11.54
N LEU A 318 4.54 13.78 11.98
CA LEU A 318 3.15 14.09 12.29
C LEU A 318 3.11 14.73 13.69
N LYS A 319 2.55 15.93 13.84
CA LYS A 319 2.47 16.62 15.14
C LYS A 319 1.79 15.72 16.20
N GLY A 320 2.47 15.49 17.32
CA GLY A 320 1.99 14.60 18.40
C GLY A 320 2.47 13.16 18.27
N ASN A 321 3.17 12.81 17.18
CA ASN A 321 3.84 11.54 17.00
C ASN A 321 5.35 11.78 16.88
N LEU A 322 6.16 11.03 17.63
CA LEU A 322 7.61 11.19 17.68
C LEU A 322 8.36 10.28 16.68
N LEU A 323 7.66 9.44 15.93
CA LEU A 323 8.26 8.66 14.84
C LEU A 323 8.56 9.58 13.67
N GLY A 324 9.80 10.05 13.62
CA GLY A 324 10.32 10.92 12.58
C GLY A 324 10.75 10.17 11.33
N TYR A 325 10.65 10.85 10.20
CA TYR A 325 11.22 10.43 8.93
C TYR A 325 12.38 11.35 8.57
N THR A 326 13.55 10.78 8.32
CA THR A 326 14.79 11.53 8.13
C THR A 326 15.32 11.38 6.71
N GLY A 327 16.00 12.41 6.23
CA GLY A 327 16.65 12.46 4.93
C GLY A 327 17.61 13.64 4.82
N ILE A 328 18.09 13.87 3.60
CA ILE A 328 18.97 15.00 3.26
C ILE A 328 18.41 15.79 2.09
N ILE A 329 18.55 17.11 2.17
CA ILE A 329 18.48 17.99 1.02
C ILE A 329 19.91 18.16 0.51
N ARG A 330 20.19 17.68 -0.71
CA ARG A 330 21.55 17.67 -1.26
C ARG A 330 22.04 19.09 -1.57
N GLU A 331 23.36 19.25 -1.49
CA GLU A 331 24.05 20.32 -2.20
C GLU A 331 23.73 20.24 -3.69
N GLU A 332 23.55 21.39 -4.33
CA GLU A 332 23.29 21.47 -5.76
C GLU A 332 24.58 21.20 -6.56
N PRO A 333 24.57 20.31 -7.57
CA PRO A 333 25.72 20.04 -8.41
C PRO A 333 26.27 21.31 -9.08
N SER A 334 27.59 21.37 -9.28
CA SER A 334 28.22 22.44 -10.05
C SER A 334 27.75 22.42 -11.50
N SER A 335 27.51 23.61 -12.07
CA SER A 335 27.21 23.77 -13.49
C SER A 335 28.35 23.40 -14.44
N ASP A 336 29.56 23.20 -13.89
CA ASP A 336 30.76 22.85 -14.65
C ASP A 336 30.96 21.34 -14.78
N GLU A 337 30.17 20.51 -14.10
CA GLU A 337 30.28 19.05 -14.09
C GLU A 337 29.06 18.38 -14.76
N PRO A 338 29.22 17.19 -15.38
CA PRO A 338 28.09 16.45 -15.93
C PRO A 338 27.08 16.03 -14.86
N ILE A 339 25.79 16.30 -15.09
CA ILE A 339 24.69 15.79 -14.25
C ILE A 339 24.31 14.36 -14.65
N THR A 340 24.11 13.51 -13.65
CA THR A 340 23.54 12.17 -13.79
C THR A 340 22.06 12.17 -13.41
N VAL A 341 21.19 11.78 -14.35
CA VAL A 341 19.74 11.64 -14.12
C VAL A 341 19.34 10.16 -14.14
N ALA A 342 18.65 9.70 -13.10
CA ALA A 342 18.00 8.40 -13.09
C ALA A 342 16.56 8.55 -13.60
N ALA A 343 16.31 8.14 -14.84
CA ALA A 343 14.99 8.14 -15.45
C ALA A 343 14.26 6.80 -15.18
N LEU A 344 13.07 6.89 -14.61
CA LEU A 344 12.25 5.80 -14.10
C LEU A 344 10.81 5.93 -14.65
N THR A 345 10.18 4.81 -14.99
CA THR A 345 8.85 4.76 -15.60
C THR A 345 8.23 3.37 -15.39
N CYS A 346 6.89 3.28 -15.50
CA CYS A 346 6.15 2.01 -15.53
C CYS A 346 6.41 1.09 -14.33
N HIS A 347 6.08 1.53 -13.13
CA HIS A 347 6.33 0.79 -11.89
C HIS A 347 5.22 -0.18 -11.53
N LYS A 348 5.37 -1.41 -12.01
CA LYS A 348 4.45 -2.51 -11.74
C LYS A 348 4.92 -3.38 -10.56
N THR A 349 3.99 -3.78 -9.71
CA THR A 349 4.16 -4.69 -8.57
C THR A 349 4.07 -6.15 -8.98
N TYR A 350 3.09 -6.53 -9.82
CA TYR A 350 2.79 -7.93 -10.10
C TYR A 350 3.30 -8.38 -11.47
N THR A 351 4.03 -9.49 -11.52
CA THR A 351 4.66 -10.00 -12.75
C THR A 351 3.80 -11.02 -13.49
N GLY A 352 2.70 -11.45 -12.87
CA GLY A 352 1.95 -12.63 -13.30
C GLY A 352 2.49 -13.93 -12.69
N ASN A 353 1.73 -15.02 -12.81
CA ASN A 353 2.05 -16.32 -12.20
C ASN A 353 2.35 -16.21 -10.70
N LEU A 354 1.35 -15.76 -9.93
CA LEU A 354 1.50 -15.46 -8.52
C LEU A 354 2.34 -16.47 -7.74
N GLN A 355 3.37 -15.92 -7.10
CA GLN A 355 4.15 -16.50 -6.02
C GLN A 355 4.40 -15.37 -5.02
N TRP A 356 4.31 -15.64 -3.73
CA TRP A 356 4.54 -14.64 -2.68
C TRP A 356 6.04 -14.47 -2.40
N ASN A 357 6.81 -14.29 -3.48
CA ASN A 357 8.26 -14.07 -3.50
C ASN A 357 8.65 -13.28 -4.77
N GLU A 358 9.94 -13.02 -4.96
CA GLU A 358 10.50 -12.26 -6.08
C GLU A 358 10.25 -12.87 -7.48
N SER A 359 9.83 -14.14 -7.55
CA SER A 359 9.44 -14.77 -8.83
C SER A 359 8.03 -14.40 -9.28
N GLY A 360 7.18 -13.86 -8.40
CA GLY A 360 5.80 -13.46 -8.70
C GLY A 360 5.52 -11.96 -8.51
N LEU A 361 6.44 -11.23 -7.87
CA LEU A 361 6.28 -9.82 -7.54
C LEU A 361 7.60 -9.07 -7.75
N TRP A 362 7.53 -7.91 -8.39
CA TRP A 362 8.65 -6.96 -8.49
C TRP A 362 8.72 -5.99 -7.33
N PHE A 363 7.64 -5.77 -6.59
CA PHE A 363 7.66 -4.97 -5.37
C PHE A 363 8.63 -5.59 -4.34
N PRO A 364 9.53 -4.83 -3.69
CA PRO A 364 9.59 -3.37 -3.61
C PRO A 364 10.61 -2.72 -4.55
N GLN A 365 10.84 -3.30 -5.73
CA GLN A 365 11.78 -2.82 -6.75
C GLN A 365 13.23 -2.80 -6.27
N SER A 366 13.61 -3.73 -5.38
CA SER A 366 14.90 -3.73 -4.69
C SER A 366 16.09 -3.64 -5.65
N ASP A 367 16.08 -4.36 -6.76
CA ASP A 367 17.18 -4.32 -7.75
C ASP A 367 17.33 -2.95 -8.39
N ILE A 368 16.22 -2.31 -8.77
CA ILE A 368 16.20 -0.97 -9.36
C ILE A 368 16.68 0.06 -8.33
N VAL A 369 16.13 0.01 -7.11
CA VAL A 369 16.50 0.93 -6.03
C VAL A 369 17.98 0.80 -5.67
N ASN A 370 18.49 -0.43 -5.58
CA ASN A 370 19.90 -0.70 -5.32
C ASN A 370 20.80 -0.15 -6.43
N ALA A 371 20.41 -0.36 -7.70
CA ALA A 371 21.18 0.12 -8.84
C ALA A 371 21.22 1.65 -8.90
N VAL A 372 20.08 2.34 -8.71
CA VAL A 372 20.01 3.80 -8.71
C VAL A 372 20.83 4.39 -7.56
N ARG A 373 20.67 3.84 -6.34
CA ARG A 373 21.46 4.25 -5.17
C ARG A 373 22.96 4.07 -5.40
N ALA A 374 23.38 2.96 -6.00
CA ALA A 374 24.80 2.72 -6.30
C ALA A 374 25.36 3.65 -7.39
N LYS A 375 24.49 4.23 -8.24
CA LYS A 375 24.88 5.24 -9.23
C LYS A 375 24.95 6.65 -8.67
N ASP A 376 24.37 6.89 -7.49
CA ASP A 376 24.37 8.18 -6.81
C ASP A 376 23.88 9.33 -7.71
N ALA A 377 22.79 9.09 -8.44
CA ALA A 377 22.26 10.06 -9.40
C ALA A 377 21.95 11.41 -8.74
N ASP A 378 22.25 12.50 -9.45
CA ASP A 378 22.02 13.88 -9.00
C ASP A 378 20.53 14.24 -8.98
N LEU A 379 19.76 13.66 -9.88
CA LEU A 379 18.33 13.91 -10.07
C LEU A 379 17.59 12.62 -10.38
N LEU A 380 16.42 12.44 -9.75
CA LEU A 380 15.47 11.38 -10.10
C LEU A 380 14.38 11.95 -11.02
N TYR A 381 13.99 11.20 -12.03
CA TYR A 381 12.87 11.55 -12.89
C TYR A 381 11.92 10.36 -13.05
N PHE A 382 10.74 10.45 -12.43
CA PHE A 382 9.61 9.54 -12.62
C PHE A 382 8.67 10.14 -13.65
N SER A 383 8.60 9.47 -14.81
CA SER A 383 8.00 10.02 -16.02
C SER A 383 6.54 9.65 -16.26
N GLY A 384 5.92 8.87 -15.36
CA GLY A 384 4.61 8.30 -15.60
C GLY A 384 4.46 6.87 -15.11
N ASP A 385 3.22 6.43 -14.96
CA ASP A 385 2.83 5.09 -14.53
C ASP A 385 3.54 4.67 -13.24
N GLN A 386 3.43 5.53 -12.22
CA GLN A 386 4.00 5.25 -10.92
C GLN A 386 3.20 4.17 -10.20
N ILE A 387 1.92 4.06 -10.55
CA ILE A 387 1.04 2.96 -10.20
C ILE A 387 0.25 2.50 -11.43
N TYR A 388 -0.32 1.30 -11.34
CA TYR A 388 -1.29 0.76 -12.28
C TYR A 388 -2.59 0.45 -11.55
N GLU A 389 -3.73 0.96 -12.03
CA GLU A 389 -5.03 0.88 -11.36
C GLU A 389 -5.50 -0.56 -11.11
N GLY A 390 -5.12 -1.48 -12.00
CA GLY A 390 -5.45 -2.90 -11.91
C GLY A 390 -4.37 -3.79 -11.33
N ASP A 391 -3.21 -3.24 -10.94
CA ASP A 391 -2.03 -4.02 -10.58
C ASP A 391 -2.09 -4.58 -9.15
N LEU A 392 -1.65 -5.83 -9.02
CA LEU A 392 -1.91 -6.77 -7.93
C LEU A 392 -3.39 -6.97 -7.60
N THR A 393 -4.10 -5.93 -7.18
CA THR A 393 -5.54 -5.96 -6.89
C THR A 393 -6.32 -5.09 -7.87
N PRO A 394 -7.46 -5.54 -8.41
CA PRO A 394 -8.30 -4.72 -9.28
C PRO A 394 -8.73 -3.40 -8.61
N ALA A 395 -8.84 -2.33 -9.39
CA ALA A 395 -9.34 -1.03 -8.92
C ALA A 395 -10.69 -1.16 -8.18
N HIS A 396 -10.83 -0.44 -7.06
CA HIS A 396 -12.06 -0.46 -6.27
C HIS A 396 -13.11 0.54 -6.79
N GLN A 397 -13.85 0.12 -7.81
CA GLN A 397 -14.74 0.99 -8.59
C GLN A 397 -16.14 1.16 -7.96
N ARG A 398 -16.25 1.78 -6.77
CA ARG A 398 -17.54 1.98 -6.09
C ARG A 398 -18.04 3.42 -6.09
N ASN A 399 -17.24 4.33 -5.56
CA ASN A 399 -17.50 5.77 -5.50
C ASN A 399 -16.16 6.51 -5.42
N GLU A 400 -16.19 7.84 -5.49
CA GLU A 400 -14.96 8.65 -5.53
C GLU A 400 -14.07 8.44 -4.29
N ASP A 401 -14.64 8.35 -3.08
CA ASP A 401 -13.86 8.11 -1.86
C ASP A 401 -13.13 6.76 -1.91
N ALA A 402 -13.81 5.72 -2.41
CA ALA A 402 -13.21 4.39 -2.60
C ALA A 402 -12.07 4.41 -3.64
N TYR A 403 -12.21 5.21 -4.70
CA TYR A 403 -11.14 5.41 -5.68
C TYR A 403 -9.93 6.10 -5.07
N ILE A 404 -10.15 7.17 -4.29
CA ILE A 404 -9.07 7.90 -3.62
C ILE A 404 -8.33 6.99 -2.63
N LEU A 405 -9.05 6.22 -1.81
CA LEU A 405 -8.41 5.30 -0.86
C LEU A 405 -7.64 4.18 -1.56
N ASP A 406 -8.18 3.63 -2.64
CA ASP A 406 -7.50 2.61 -3.45
C ASP A 406 -6.25 3.18 -4.16
N TYR A 407 -6.33 4.40 -4.67
CA TYR A 407 -5.17 5.15 -5.21
C TYR A 407 -4.08 5.32 -4.14
N LEU A 408 -4.45 5.82 -2.97
CA LEU A 408 -3.51 6.06 -1.86
C LEU A 408 -2.87 4.76 -1.36
N TYR A 409 -3.61 3.65 -1.35
CA TYR A 409 -3.05 2.32 -1.05
C TYR A 409 -1.96 1.94 -2.05
N LYS A 410 -2.21 2.09 -3.35
CA LYS A 410 -1.21 1.79 -4.39
C LYS A 410 -0.02 2.75 -4.32
N TRP A 411 -0.28 4.04 -4.10
CA TRP A 411 0.74 5.06 -3.92
C TRP A 411 1.62 4.77 -2.69
N THR A 412 1.05 4.20 -1.63
CA THR A 412 1.79 3.76 -0.44
C THR A 412 2.86 2.72 -0.80
N HIS A 413 2.61 1.83 -1.76
CA HIS A 413 3.63 0.90 -2.25
C HIS A 413 4.75 1.66 -2.98
N TRP A 414 4.42 2.64 -3.81
CA TRP A 414 5.44 3.48 -4.44
C TRP A 414 6.30 4.21 -3.40
N CYS A 415 5.68 4.83 -2.38
CA CYS A 415 6.38 5.45 -1.26
C CYS A 415 7.33 4.46 -0.55
N TRP A 416 6.87 3.23 -0.32
CA TRP A 416 7.65 2.22 0.40
C TRP A 416 8.81 1.64 -0.42
N ALA A 417 8.67 1.59 -1.74
CA ALA A 417 9.71 1.15 -2.65
C ALA A 417 10.80 2.22 -2.81
N PHE A 418 10.41 3.46 -3.08
CA PHE A 418 11.33 4.51 -3.53
C PHE A 418 11.69 5.56 -2.49
N GLY A 419 11.04 5.58 -1.32
CA GLY A 419 11.23 6.61 -0.29
C GLY A 419 12.69 6.77 0.16
N GLU A 420 13.49 5.69 0.15
CA GLU A 420 14.92 5.76 0.44
C GLU A 420 15.69 6.63 -0.57
N LEU A 421 15.31 6.60 -1.84
CA LEU A 421 15.91 7.45 -2.87
C LEU A 421 15.38 8.89 -2.73
N THR A 422 14.07 9.07 -2.68
CA THR A 422 13.44 10.40 -2.79
C THR A 422 13.66 11.28 -1.56
N ARG A 423 13.95 10.69 -0.40
CA ARG A 423 14.34 11.46 0.80
C ARG A 423 15.76 12.00 0.76
N ASN A 424 16.56 11.56 -0.21
CA ASN A 424 17.98 11.87 -0.30
C ASN A 424 18.39 12.48 -1.64
N THR A 425 17.51 12.51 -2.65
CA THR A 425 17.81 13.02 -3.99
C THR A 425 16.62 13.83 -4.50
N PRO A 426 16.83 15.02 -5.11
CA PRO A 426 15.75 15.76 -5.74
C PRO A 426 15.02 14.89 -6.77
N CYS A 427 13.71 15.04 -6.84
CA CYS A 427 12.85 14.18 -7.61
C CYS A 427 11.89 15.02 -8.45
N ILE A 428 11.80 14.71 -9.74
CA ILE A 428 10.70 15.15 -10.61
C ILE A 428 9.78 13.95 -10.79
N THR A 429 8.50 14.14 -10.51
CA THR A 429 7.46 13.11 -10.68
C THR A 429 6.30 13.74 -11.46
N ILE A 430 5.80 13.06 -12.50
CA ILE A 430 4.66 13.50 -13.30
C ILE A 430 3.68 12.34 -13.54
N PRO A 431 2.35 12.58 -13.51
CA PRO A 431 1.36 11.54 -13.73
C PRO A 431 1.22 11.17 -15.21
N ASP A 432 0.98 9.88 -15.48
CA ASP A 432 0.51 9.36 -16.76
C ASP A 432 -0.92 8.77 -16.61
N ASP A 433 -1.39 8.04 -17.61
CA ASP A 433 -2.75 7.55 -17.76
C ASP A 433 -3.18 6.57 -16.67
N HIS A 434 -2.30 5.67 -16.25
CA HIS A 434 -2.59 4.72 -15.19
C HIS A 434 -2.63 5.34 -13.79
N ASP A 435 -1.87 6.42 -13.56
CA ASP A 435 -1.89 7.15 -12.29
C ASP A 435 -3.26 7.77 -12.00
N VAL A 436 -3.99 8.15 -13.06
CA VAL A 436 -5.34 8.73 -12.97
C VAL A 436 -6.46 7.74 -13.35
N TYR A 437 -6.16 6.44 -13.38
CA TYR A 437 -7.13 5.36 -13.60
C TYR A 437 -7.86 5.46 -14.95
N HIS A 438 -7.14 5.91 -15.97
CA HIS A 438 -7.68 6.22 -17.28
C HIS A 438 -6.83 5.60 -18.38
N GLY A 439 -6.69 4.25 -18.39
CA GLY A 439 -5.67 3.45 -19.10
C GLY A 439 -5.16 3.84 -20.50
N ASN A 440 -5.79 4.78 -21.22
CA ASN A 440 -5.15 5.65 -22.19
C ASN A 440 -5.69 7.08 -22.05
N LEU A 441 -4.87 8.02 -21.55
CA LEU A 441 -5.26 9.42 -21.32
C LEU A 441 -4.90 10.31 -22.50
N TRP A 442 -5.91 11.05 -22.96
CA TRP A 442 -5.80 12.23 -23.82
C TRP A 442 -6.54 13.37 -23.14
N GLY A 443 -5.87 14.15 -22.28
CA GLY A 443 -6.55 15.04 -21.34
C GLY A 443 -7.34 16.16 -22.00
N ALA A 444 -7.00 16.55 -23.25
CA ALA A 444 -7.71 17.57 -24.04
C ALA A 444 -7.93 18.88 -23.26
N GLY A 445 -6.98 19.25 -22.38
CA GLY A 445 -7.15 20.26 -21.33
C GLY A 445 -7.57 21.68 -21.77
N GLU A 446 -7.49 22.01 -23.05
CA GLU A 446 -7.96 23.30 -23.60
C GLU A 446 -9.47 23.34 -23.90
N ARG A 447 -10.15 22.19 -23.98
CA ARG A 447 -11.60 22.12 -24.24
C ARG A 447 -12.32 21.34 -23.17
N ASP A 448 -13.58 21.70 -22.96
CA ASP A 448 -14.49 20.89 -22.16
C ASP A 448 -14.69 19.54 -22.87
N ALA A 449 -14.11 18.50 -22.30
CA ALA A 449 -14.05 17.19 -22.93
C ALA A 449 -15.39 16.47 -22.78
N GLN A 450 -16.18 16.52 -23.85
CA GLN A 450 -17.49 15.86 -23.91
C GLN A 450 -17.38 14.48 -24.57
N ARG A 451 -18.16 13.52 -24.08
CA ARG A 451 -18.27 12.20 -24.72
C ARG A 451 -18.75 12.37 -26.16
N VAL A 452 -18.00 11.80 -27.10
CA VAL A 452 -18.35 11.83 -28.52
C VAL A 452 -19.07 10.55 -28.89
N GLU A 453 -20.23 10.67 -29.54
CA GLU A 453 -20.99 9.51 -30.01
C GLU A 453 -20.16 8.68 -30.98
N GLY A 454 -20.13 7.35 -30.78
CA GLY A 454 -19.33 6.43 -31.59
C GLY A 454 -17.88 6.27 -31.16
N LEU A 455 -17.37 7.10 -30.22
CA LEU A 455 -16.05 6.94 -29.63
C LEU A 455 -16.12 6.31 -28.23
N THR A 456 -15.02 5.66 -27.83
CA THR A 456 -14.84 5.24 -26.44
C THR A 456 -14.68 6.47 -25.54
N ALA A 457 -14.82 6.29 -24.22
CA ALA A 457 -14.56 7.39 -23.28
C ALA A 457 -13.10 7.89 -23.40
N GLN A 458 -12.15 6.98 -23.56
CA GLN A 458 -10.74 7.30 -23.80
C GLN A 458 -10.57 8.08 -25.11
N ASP A 459 -11.09 7.56 -26.22
CA ASP A 459 -10.93 8.18 -27.54
C ASP A 459 -11.70 9.50 -27.68
N SER A 460 -12.67 9.80 -26.82
CA SER A 460 -13.34 11.11 -26.80
C SER A 460 -12.42 12.25 -26.33
N GLY A 461 -11.31 11.91 -25.66
CA GLY A 461 -10.49 12.84 -24.90
C GLY A 461 -11.15 13.27 -23.59
N GLY A 462 -10.38 13.95 -22.74
CA GLY A 462 -10.77 14.27 -21.38
C GLY A 462 -10.26 13.29 -20.33
N TYR A 463 -10.40 13.69 -19.07
CA TYR A 463 -10.23 12.80 -17.93
C TYR A 463 -11.55 12.06 -17.68
N LYS A 464 -11.47 10.75 -17.44
CA LYS A 464 -12.64 9.97 -16.99
C LYS A 464 -13.03 10.26 -15.54
N MET A 465 -12.05 10.64 -14.73
CA MET A 465 -12.23 10.86 -13.30
C MET A 465 -12.54 12.33 -13.02
N GLU A 466 -13.38 12.58 -12.02
CA GLU A 466 -13.76 13.93 -11.59
C GLU A 466 -12.54 14.71 -11.05
N PRO A 467 -12.57 16.05 -11.09
CA PRO A 467 -11.44 16.88 -10.70
C PRO A 467 -10.95 16.65 -9.28
N ARG A 468 -11.82 16.26 -8.34
CA ARG A 468 -11.40 15.99 -6.97
C ARG A 468 -10.42 14.81 -6.90
N PHE A 469 -10.66 13.73 -7.64
CA PHE A 469 -9.70 12.61 -7.77
C PHE A 469 -8.43 13.02 -8.51
N VAL A 470 -8.55 13.65 -9.69
CA VAL A 470 -7.38 14.06 -10.50
C VAL A 470 -6.48 15.02 -9.71
N ASN A 471 -7.07 15.97 -9.00
CA ASN A 471 -6.34 16.93 -8.18
C ASN A 471 -5.72 16.29 -6.93
N ALA A 472 -6.24 15.14 -6.45
CA ALA A 472 -5.57 14.37 -5.41
C ALA A 472 -4.27 13.73 -5.96
N VAL A 473 -4.33 13.15 -7.16
CA VAL A 473 -3.17 12.59 -7.88
C VAL A 473 -2.13 13.69 -8.14
N HIS A 474 -2.53 14.82 -8.71
CA HIS A 474 -1.63 15.95 -8.94
C HIS A 474 -0.98 16.43 -7.63
N ARG A 475 -1.74 16.52 -6.53
CA ARG A 475 -1.13 16.89 -5.24
C ARG A 475 -0.05 15.91 -4.79
N THR A 476 -0.34 14.62 -4.81
CA THR A 476 0.61 13.57 -4.41
C THR A 476 1.86 13.52 -5.28
N GLN A 477 1.73 13.76 -6.58
CA GLN A 477 2.82 13.53 -7.53
C GLN A 477 3.56 14.80 -7.94
N THR A 478 2.98 16.00 -7.86
CA THR A 478 3.60 17.20 -8.48
C THR A 478 3.72 18.42 -7.58
N SER A 479 3.18 18.41 -6.35
CA SER A 479 3.18 19.62 -5.49
C SER A 479 4.56 20.11 -5.04
N HIS A 480 5.57 19.25 -5.13
CA HIS A 480 6.97 19.57 -4.80
C HIS A 480 7.72 20.18 -5.98
N LEU A 481 7.14 20.23 -7.18
CA LEU A 481 7.70 20.92 -8.32
C LEU A 481 7.59 22.45 -8.15
N PRO A 482 8.38 23.26 -8.89
CA PRO A 482 8.17 24.70 -8.97
C PRO A 482 6.73 25.05 -9.34
N ASP A 483 6.28 26.25 -8.96
CA ASP A 483 4.91 26.67 -9.26
C ASP A 483 4.64 26.65 -10.77
N PRO A 484 3.42 26.29 -11.21
CA PRO A 484 3.10 26.24 -12.63
C PRO A 484 3.30 27.60 -13.29
N VAL A 485 3.78 27.60 -14.54
CA VAL A 485 3.93 28.85 -15.32
C VAL A 485 2.57 29.52 -15.54
N ASP A 486 1.52 28.72 -15.74
CA ASP A 486 0.13 29.15 -15.70
C ASP A 486 -0.65 28.24 -14.75
N PRO A 487 -1.10 28.73 -13.57
CA PRO A 487 -1.82 27.93 -12.60
C PRO A 487 -3.33 27.87 -12.88
N GLN A 488 -3.83 28.44 -13.98
CA GLN A 488 -5.24 28.34 -14.33
C GLN A 488 -5.65 26.86 -14.45
N LEU A 489 -6.77 26.49 -13.84
CA LEU A 489 -7.33 25.15 -14.00
C LEU A 489 -7.60 24.87 -15.48
N ASP A 490 -7.43 23.60 -15.88
CA ASP A 490 -7.82 23.18 -17.21
C ASP A 490 -9.34 23.29 -17.43
N ALA A 491 -9.80 23.07 -18.66
CA ALA A 491 -11.22 23.22 -19.01
C ALA A 491 -12.16 22.25 -18.24
N GLN A 492 -11.64 21.17 -17.65
CA GLN A 492 -12.39 20.22 -16.82
C GLN A 492 -12.30 20.57 -15.32
N GLY A 493 -11.52 21.57 -14.94
CA GLY A 493 -11.34 21.99 -13.54
C GLY A 493 -10.20 21.28 -12.81
N ASN A 494 -9.30 20.61 -13.54
CA ASN A 494 -8.12 19.99 -12.93
C ASN A 494 -7.00 21.00 -12.73
N THR A 495 -6.19 20.80 -11.69
CA THR A 495 -4.99 21.60 -11.44
C THR A 495 -3.95 21.35 -12.52
N VAL A 496 -3.08 22.32 -12.73
CA VAL A 496 -2.00 22.28 -13.72
C VAL A 496 -0.65 22.20 -13.03
N TYR A 497 0.32 21.51 -13.62
CA TYR A 497 1.65 21.32 -13.03
C TYR A 497 2.83 21.59 -13.98
N PHE A 498 2.58 21.95 -15.26
CA PHE A 498 3.69 22.25 -16.16
C PHE A 498 4.47 23.46 -15.66
N THR A 499 5.79 23.34 -15.65
CA THR A 499 6.66 24.35 -15.07
C THR A 499 8.07 24.29 -15.65
N ARG A 500 8.94 25.16 -15.16
CA ARG A 500 10.36 25.22 -15.47
C ARG A 500 11.15 25.08 -14.17
N MET A 501 12.22 24.29 -14.20
CA MET A 501 13.11 24.05 -13.06
C MET A 501 14.56 24.33 -13.46
N HIS A 502 15.27 25.13 -12.67
CA HIS A 502 16.71 25.31 -12.78
C HIS A 502 17.42 24.47 -11.71
N TYR A 503 18.32 23.59 -12.13
CA TYR A 503 19.07 22.73 -11.20
C TYR A 503 20.41 22.29 -11.79
N GLY A 504 21.49 22.55 -11.06
CA GLY A 504 22.86 22.17 -11.42
C GLY A 504 23.31 22.69 -12.79
N GLY A 505 22.87 23.89 -13.16
CA GLY A 505 23.14 24.50 -14.47
C GLY A 505 22.21 24.02 -15.61
N LEU A 506 21.29 23.10 -15.35
CA LEU A 506 20.24 22.73 -16.31
C LEU A 506 19.06 23.69 -16.25
N ASP A 507 18.41 23.83 -17.40
CA ASP A 507 17.12 24.49 -17.58
C ASP A 507 16.11 23.45 -18.09
N ILE A 508 15.26 22.98 -17.19
CA ILE A 508 14.40 21.82 -17.41
C ILE A 508 12.95 22.29 -17.60
N ALA A 509 12.38 22.01 -18.76
CA ALA A 509 10.95 22.16 -19.00
C ALA A 509 10.20 20.89 -18.56
N ILE A 510 9.29 21.02 -17.60
CA ILE A 510 8.42 19.95 -17.12
C ILE A 510 7.05 20.15 -17.76
N LEU A 511 6.61 19.17 -18.55
CA LEU A 511 5.40 19.26 -19.37
C LEU A 511 4.27 18.42 -18.75
N GLY A 512 3.04 18.94 -18.83
CA GLY A 512 1.82 18.17 -18.57
C GLY A 512 1.30 17.53 -19.85
N ASP A 513 2.13 16.75 -20.53
CA ASP A 513 1.86 16.30 -21.90
C ASP A 513 0.53 15.55 -22.02
N ARG A 514 0.24 14.61 -21.12
CA ARG A 514 -1.03 13.88 -21.09
C ARG A 514 -2.23 14.77 -20.77
N GLN A 515 -2.05 15.81 -19.97
CA GLN A 515 -3.13 16.72 -19.59
C GLN A 515 -3.64 17.54 -20.79
N PHE A 516 -2.72 18.04 -21.62
CA PHE A 516 -3.07 18.97 -22.71
C PHE A 516 -3.18 18.31 -24.09
N LYS A 517 -2.62 17.11 -24.28
CA LYS A 517 -2.69 16.41 -25.57
C LYS A 517 -4.13 16.08 -25.96
N GLU A 518 -4.50 16.44 -27.18
CA GLU A 518 -5.78 16.10 -27.79
C GLU A 518 -5.84 14.61 -28.20
N SER A 519 -7.03 14.04 -28.15
CA SER A 519 -7.28 12.67 -28.62
C SER A 519 -6.98 12.55 -30.11
N PRO A 520 -6.21 11.53 -30.55
CA PRO A 520 -5.97 11.27 -31.97
C PRO A 520 -7.27 11.04 -32.76
N ALA A 521 -8.32 10.51 -32.12
CA ALA A 521 -9.62 10.30 -32.78
C ALA A 521 -10.32 11.62 -33.14
N ILE A 522 -10.03 12.69 -32.39
CA ILE A 522 -10.56 14.03 -32.60
C ILE A 522 -9.66 14.84 -33.52
N ALA A 523 -8.35 14.81 -33.27
CA ALA A 523 -7.36 15.54 -34.07
C ALA A 523 -7.24 14.98 -35.51
N VAL A 524 -7.45 13.68 -35.70
CA VAL A 524 -7.25 12.97 -36.97
C VAL A 524 -8.40 11.99 -37.25
N PRO A 525 -9.63 12.49 -37.53
CA PRO A 525 -10.82 11.65 -37.65
C PRO A 525 -10.73 10.60 -38.78
N ASN A 526 -10.02 10.91 -39.86
CA ASN A 526 -9.81 10.00 -40.98
C ASN A 526 -8.94 8.78 -40.63
N GLY A 527 -8.22 8.83 -39.51
CA GLY A 527 -7.36 7.75 -39.05
C GLY A 527 -8.11 6.56 -38.46
N GLY A 528 -9.42 6.68 -38.23
CA GLY A 528 -10.26 5.61 -37.69
C GLY A 528 -9.72 5.10 -36.34
N VAL A 529 -9.36 6.01 -35.44
CA VAL A 529 -8.67 5.68 -34.20
C VAL A 529 -9.58 4.89 -33.27
N TYR A 530 -9.06 3.80 -32.72
CA TYR A 530 -9.71 3.02 -31.67
C TYR A 530 -8.68 2.63 -30.61
N ASN A 531 -8.97 2.98 -29.36
CA ASN A 531 -8.08 2.77 -28.22
C ASN A 531 -6.70 3.41 -28.45
N GLY A 532 -6.66 4.62 -29.00
CA GLY A 532 -5.42 5.33 -29.34
C GLY A 532 -4.66 4.82 -30.59
N TRP A 533 -5.13 3.77 -31.27
CA TRP A 533 -4.47 3.22 -32.46
C TRP A 533 -5.22 3.56 -33.74
N PHE A 534 -4.52 4.05 -34.77
CA PHE A 534 -5.07 4.21 -36.12
C PHE A 534 -5.49 2.85 -36.71
N LYS A 535 -6.74 2.74 -37.17
CA LYS A 535 -7.31 1.50 -37.77
C LYS A 535 -7.81 1.68 -39.19
N ALA A 536 -7.88 2.90 -39.72
CA ALA A 536 -8.35 3.13 -41.07
C ALA A 536 -7.43 2.44 -42.09
N GLU A 537 -8.02 1.67 -43.01
CA GLU A 537 -7.28 0.99 -44.06
C GLU A 537 -6.58 2.01 -44.97
N GLY A 538 -5.29 1.79 -45.26
CA GLY A 538 -4.50 2.68 -46.10
C GLY A 538 -4.08 4.00 -45.45
N PHE A 539 -4.38 4.21 -44.17
CA PHE A 539 -3.93 5.41 -43.43
C PHE A 539 -2.46 5.28 -43.02
N ASP A 540 -1.62 6.22 -43.46
CA ASP A 540 -0.24 6.36 -43.00
C ASP A 540 -0.13 7.59 -42.09
N PRO A 541 0.14 7.44 -40.78
CA PRO A 541 0.24 8.58 -39.87
C PRO A 541 1.41 9.53 -40.19
N LYS A 542 2.30 9.17 -41.12
CA LYS A 542 3.44 10.00 -41.55
C LYS A 542 3.11 10.98 -42.68
N THR A 543 2.06 10.73 -43.46
CA THR A 543 1.73 11.47 -44.69
C THR A 543 0.30 11.95 -44.65
#